data_AF-A0A9D7CLW4-F1
#
_entry.id   AF-A0A9D7CLW4-F1
#
_cell.length_a   1.000
_cell.length_b   1.000
_cell.length_c   1.000
_cell.angle_alpha   90.00
_cell.angle_beta   90.00
_cell.angle_gamma   90.00
#
_symmetry.space_group_name_H-M   'P 1'
#
loop_
_entity.id
_entity.type
_entity.pdbx_description
1 polymer ?
#
loop_
_entity_poly.entity_id
_entity_poly.type
_entity_poly.pdbx_seq_one_letter_code
_entity_poly.pdbx_strand_id
1 'polypeptide(L)'
;MNTPLGTSAARFPTPPAGSEAAIVADVFALSDVGRTREHNEDAFVVADLSNAAPIPFDKDVRQSVGPAGLLFMVADGMGGAAAGELASETAVSVVLQYLQEQWVPLRSSEASAFVETLERATDVANSTIYRYAAEHPELRGMGTTATIAGLLGDTLYLAQVGDSTSLPGPRRPGATDHEGPVADAEADRGRRDQ
;
A
#
# COMPACT_ATOMS: atom_id res chain seq x y z
N MET A 1 5.80 20.07 1.49
CA MET A 1 4.78 20.07 0.42
C MET A 1 4.06 18.75 0.54
N ASN A 2 2.73 18.74 0.70
CA ASN A 2 1.96 17.50 0.69
C ASN A 2 1.96 16.95 -0.74
N THR A 3 2.60 15.81 -0.96
CA THR A 3 2.43 15.04 -2.19
C THR A 3 1.01 14.49 -2.20
N PRO A 4 0.22 14.70 -3.27
CA PRO A 4 -1.12 14.15 -3.34
C PRO A 4 -1.07 12.61 -3.32
N LEU A 5 -1.89 12.00 -2.47
CA LEU A 5 -2.06 10.56 -2.42
C LEU A 5 -2.93 10.11 -3.59
N GLY A 6 -2.43 9.15 -4.37
CA GLY A 6 -3.19 8.54 -5.47
C GLY A 6 -3.78 7.22 -5.02
N THR A 7 -5.11 7.09 -5.08
CA THR A 7 -5.82 5.83 -4.77
C THR A 7 -6.41 5.21 -6.04
N SER A 8 -6.23 3.90 -6.24
CA SER A 8 -6.83 3.15 -7.36
C SER A 8 -7.33 1.79 -6.87
N ALA A 9 -8.29 1.17 -7.57
CA ALA A 9 -8.80 -0.15 -7.23
C ALA A 9 -8.90 -1.05 -8.46
N ALA A 10 -8.53 -2.32 -8.31
CA ALA A 10 -8.66 -3.37 -9.32
C ALA A 10 -9.38 -4.58 -8.72
N ARG A 11 -10.32 -5.16 -9.47
CA ARG A 11 -11.12 -6.30 -9.01
C ARG A 11 -10.66 -7.60 -9.68
N PHE A 12 -10.38 -8.61 -8.89
CA PHE A 12 -10.04 -9.94 -9.37
C PHE A 12 -11.30 -10.79 -9.62
N PRO A 13 -11.23 -11.81 -10.49
CA PRO A 13 -12.35 -12.71 -10.72
C PRO A 13 -12.77 -13.38 -9.41
N THR A 14 -13.99 -13.12 -8.96
CA THR A 14 -14.56 -13.80 -7.79
C THR A 14 -14.80 -15.27 -8.15
N PRO A 15 -14.45 -16.23 -7.27
CA PRO A 15 -14.87 -17.61 -7.44
C PRO A 15 -16.39 -17.71 -7.57
N PRO A 16 -16.93 -18.71 -8.31
CA PRO A 16 -18.36 -18.86 -8.47
C PRO A 16 -19.08 -18.97 -7.12
N ALA A 17 -20.25 -18.32 -7.03
CA ALA A 17 -21.05 -18.29 -5.81
C ALA A 17 -21.34 -19.71 -5.30
N GLY A 18 -20.95 -20.00 -4.06
CA GLY A 18 -21.05 -21.32 -3.44
C GLY A 18 -19.75 -22.12 -3.38
N SER A 19 -18.64 -21.62 -3.92
CA SER A 19 -17.31 -22.18 -3.65
C SER A 19 -16.68 -21.47 -2.44
N GLU A 20 -16.22 -22.23 -1.45
CA GLU A 20 -15.32 -21.78 -0.36
C GLU A 20 -13.90 -21.48 -0.89
N ALA A 21 -13.72 -21.23 -2.18
CA ALA A 21 -12.39 -21.03 -2.74
C ALA A 21 -11.80 -19.75 -2.17
N ALA A 22 -10.90 -19.91 -1.20
CA ALA A 22 -10.10 -18.82 -0.67
C ALA A 22 -9.29 -18.20 -1.80
N ILE A 23 -9.27 -16.87 -1.87
CA ILE A 23 -8.30 -16.17 -2.71
C ILE A 23 -6.94 -16.40 -2.05
N VAL A 24 -5.99 -16.90 -2.85
CA VAL A 24 -4.63 -17.16 -2.42
C VAL A 24 -3.70 -16.24 -3.19
N ALA A 25 -2.90 -15.47 -2.46
CA ALA A 25 -1.85 -14.64 -3.02
C ALA A 25 -0.53 -15.43 -2.96
N ASP A 26 0.10 -15.64 -4.12
CA ASP A 26 1.50 -16.03 -4.21
C ASP A 26 2.32 -14.74 -4.24
N VAL A 27 3.18 -14.55 -3.24
CA VAL A 27 3.84 -13.28 -2.97
C VAL A 27 5.35 -13.48 -2.98
N PHE A 28 6.02 -12.61 -3.73
CA PHE A 28 7.46 -12.60 -3.90
C PHE A 28 7.95 -11.18 -3.63
N ALA A 29 8.99 -11.03 -2.81
CA ALA A 29 9.66 -9.75 -2.60
C ALA A 29 11.17 -9.96 -2.73
N LEU A 30 11.82 -9.01 -3.40
CA LEU A 30 13.26 -8.92 -3.51
C LEU A 30 13.62 -7.46 -3.29
N SER A 31 14.49 -7.20 -2.34
CA SER A 31 15.10 -5.88 -2.14
C SER A 31 16.61 -6.04 -2.30
N ASP A 32 17.23 -5.05 -2.94
CA ASP A 32 18.64 -5.02 -3.27
C ASP A 32 19.15 -3.60 -3.01
N VAL A 33 20.34 -3.48 -2.40
CA VAL A 33 20.99 -2.19 -2.12
C VAL A 33 21.21 -1.36 -3.40
N GLY A 34 21.22 -2.02 -4.56
CA GLY A 34 21.58 -1.44 -5.84
C GLY A 34 23.10 -1.30 -5.99
N ARG A 35 23.53 -0.77 -7.13
CA ARG A 35 24.96 -0.70 -7.51
C ARG A 35 25.73 0.49 -6.94
N THR A 36 25.03 1.46 -6.36
CA THR A 36 25.60 2.81 -6.10
C THR A 36 25.49 3.23 -4.63
N ARG A 37 24.65 2.55 -3.83
CA ARG A 37 24.47 2.87 -2.41
C ARG A 37 25.33 1.94 -1.54
N GLU A 38 25.72 2.43 -0.37
CA GLU A 38 26.42 1.63 0.65
C GLU A 38 25.44 0.91 1.60
N HIS A 39 24.19 1.39 1.69
CA HIS A 39 23.15 0.89 2.58
C HIS A 39 21.81 0.73 1.86
N ASN A 40 20.99 -0.23 2.31
CA ASN A 40 19.64 -0.42 1.81
C ASN A 40 18.70 0.56 2.50
N GLU A 41 18.04 1.42 1.74
CA GLU A 41 17.05 2.36 2.25
C GLU A 41 15.61 1.89 1.96
N ASP A 42 15.46 0.68 1.39
CA ASP A 42 14.16 0.06 1.12
C ASP A 42 13.61 -0.65 2.36
N ALA A 43 12.33 -0.49 2.62
CA ALA A 43 11.57 -1.30 3.57
C ALA A 43 10.33 -1.87 2.90
N PHE A 44 9.94 -3.09 3.27
CA PHE A 44 8.69 -3.68 2.80
C PHE A 44 8.04 -4.54 3.89
N VAL A 45 6.72 -4.72 3.77
CA VAL A 45 5.97 -5.63 4.64
C VAL A 45 4.86 -6.30 3.86
N VAL A 46 4.56 -7.53 4.26
CA VAL A 46 3.32 -8.21 3.93
C VAL A 46 2.71 -8.72 5.21
N ALA A 47 1.44 -8.44 5.42
CA ALA A 47 0.74 -8.81 6.64
C ALA A 47 -0.68 -9.29 6.33
N ASP A 48 -1.13 -10.30 7.04
CA ASP A 48 -2.55 -10.60 7.13
C ASP A 48 -3.14 -9.67 8.20
N LEU A 49 -4.02 -8.76 7.80
CA LEU A 49 -4.62 -7.81 8.75
C LEU A 49 -5.52 -8.52 9.78
N SER A 50 -5.81 -9.80 9.58
CA SER A 50 -6.60 -10.63 10.50
C SER A 50 -5.74 -11.22 11.62
N ASN A 51 -4.42 -11.31 11.40
CA ASN A 51 -3.46 -11.92 12.32
C ASN A 51 -2.32 -10.93 12.51
N ALA A 52 -2.24 -10.29 13.67
CA ALA A 52 -1.40 -9.11 13.96
C ALA A 52 0.14 -9.25 13.75
N ALA A 53 0.63 -10.30 13.11
CA ALA A 53 2.03 -10.51 12.79
C ALA A 53 2.29 -10.30 11.28
N PRO A 54 3.36 -9.55 10.93
CA PRO A 54 3.93 -9.61 9.59
C PRO A 54 4.24 -11.05 9.19
N ILE A 55 4.03 -11.38 7.93
CA ILE A 55 4.42 -12.68 7.38
C ILE A 55 5.92 -12.63 7.10
N PRO A 56 6.74 -13.56 7.63
CA PRO A 56 8.16 -13.61 7.33
C PRO A 56 8.40 -13.81 5.83
N PHE A 57 9.29 -13.00 5.25
CA PHE A 57 9.57 -12.98 3.80
C PHE A 57 10.84 -13.70 3.38
N ASP A 58 11.35 -14.59 4.22
CA ASP A 58 12.56 -15.36 3.92
C ASP A 58 12.36 -16.42 2.81
N LYS A 59 11.12 -16.64 2.35
CA LYS A 59 10.73 -17.59 1.28
C LYS A 59 9.47 -17.15 0.53
N ASP A 60 9.22 -17.75 -0.63
CA ASP A 60 7.95 -17.62 -1.39
C ASP A 60 6.75 -17.83 -0.45
N VAL A 61 5.91 -16.80 -0.32
CA VAL A 61 4.76 -16.82 0.59
C VAL A 61 3.52 -17.15 -0.20
N ARG A 62 2.81 -18.20 0.21
CA ARG A 62 1.48 -18.53 -0.29
C ARG A 62 0.46 -18.28 0.83
N GLN A 63 -0.26 -17.17 0.75
CA GLN A 63 -1.15 -16.71 1.82
C GLN A 63 -2.60 -16.65 1.34
N SER A 64 -3.50 -17.30 2.08
CA SER A 64 -4.94 -17.10 1.91
C SER A 64 -5.36 -15.74 2.44
N VAL A 65 -6.21 -15.03 1.72
CA VAL A 65 -6.75 -13.73 2.14
C VAL A 65 -7.66 -13.95 3.36
N GLY A 66 -7.24 -13.41 4.51
CA GLY A 66 -8.02 -13.42 5.74
C GLY A 66 -9.24 -12.49 5.66
N PRO A 67 -10.18 -12.58 6.62
CA PRO A 67 -11.38 -11.75 6.64
C PRO A 67 -11.11 -10.25 6.75
N ALA A 68 -9.97 -9.83 7.29
CA ALA A 68 -9.57 -8.42 7.33
C ALA A 68 -8.74 -7.99 6.11
N GLY A 69 -8.40 -8.92 5.21
CA GLY A 69 -7.59 -8.66 4.03
C GLY A 69 -6.09 -8.82 4.25
N LEU A 70 -5.33 -8.70 3.16
CA LEU A 70 -3.87 -8.68 3.16
C LEU A 70 -3.36 -7.27 2.89
N LEU A 71 -2.29 -6.89 3.56
CA LEU A 71 -1.52 -5.68 3.30
C LEU A 71 -0.22 -6.08 2.60
N PHE A 72 0.13 -5.32 1.57
CA PHE A 72 1.45 -5.30 0.94
C PHE A 72 1.92 -3.86 0.94
N MET A 73 3.17 -3.61 1.31
CA MET A 73 3.72 -2.27 1.27
C MET A 73 5.20 -2.33 0.96
N VAL A 74 5.65 -1.38 0.14
CA VAL A 74 7.06 -1.11 -0.16
C VAL A 74 7.29 0.38 -0.01
N ALA A 75 8.44 0.75 0.56
CA ALA A 75 8.86 2.12 0.79
C ALA A 75 10.35 2.26 0.44
N ASP A 76 10.72 3.25 -0.38
CA ASP A 76 12.10 3.60 -0.72
C ASP A 76 12.47 4.92 -0.04
N GLY A 77 13.37 4.82 0.94
CA GLY A 77 13.86 5.91 1.74
C GLY A 77 14.71 6.91 0.96
N MET A 78 14.67 8.17 1.39
CA MET A 78 15.44 9.28 0.85
C MET A 78 15.93 10.17 2.00
N GLY A 79 17.07 10.82 1.80
CA GLY A 79 17.67 11.71 2.82
C GLY A 79 19.10 11.32 3.23
N GLY A 80 19.68 10.31 2.58
CA GLY A 80 20.97 9.72 2.93
C GLY A 80 20.80 8.49 3.81
N ALA A 81 21.76 7.56 3.77
CA ALA A 81 21.66 6.20 4.32
C ALA A 81 20.84 6.07 5.61
N ALA A 82 21.27 6.73 6.70
CA ALA A 82 20.60 6.61 8.00
C ALA A 82 19.21 7.27 8.05
N ALA A 83 19.00 8.37 7.32
CA ALA A 83 17.72 9.06 7.29
C ALA A 83 16.70 8.32 6.41
N GLY A 84 17.15 7.80 5.26
CA GLY A 84 16.31 7.04 4.35
C GLY A 84 15.83 5.72 4.97
N GLU A 85 16.75 4.94 5.55
CA GLU A 85 16.43 3.69 6.27
C GLU A 85 15.39 3.95 7.36
N LEU A 86 15.61 4.96 8.20
CA LEU A 86 14.67 5.31 9.26
C LEU A 86 13.30 5.76 8.71
N ALA A 87 13.27 6.50 7.59
CA ALA A 87 12.03 6.97 7.00
C ALA A 87 11.17 5.82 6.46
N SER A 88 11.76 4.90 5.70
CA SER A 88 11.04 3.78 5.09
C SER A 88 10.57 2.77 6.14
N GLU A 89 11.40 2.46 7.15
CA GLU A 89 11.01 1.64 8.30
C GLU A 89 9.85 2.27 9.10
N THR A 90 9.92 3.58 9.33
CA THR A 90 8.86 4.31 10.04
C THR A 90 7.55 4.27 9.26
N ALA A 91 7.59 4.44 7.93
CA ALA A 91 6.39 4.39 7.11
C ALA A 91 5.71 3.01 7.20
N VAL A 92 6.48 1.94 6.99
CA VAL A 92 5.99 0.57 7.06
C VAL A 92 5.39 0.25 8.42
N SER A 93 6.10 0.61 9.49
CA SER A 93 5.69 0.31 10.86
C SER A 93 4.41 1.04 11.25
N VAL A 94 4.32 2.34 10.95
CA VAL A 94 3.17 3.17 11.32
C VAL A 94 1.93 2.77 10.53
N VAL A 95 2.05 2.50 9.22
CA VAL A 95 0.91 2.07 8.39
C VAL A 95 0.36 0.74 8.89
N LEU A 96 1.23 -0.25 9.12
CA LEU A 96 0.82 -1.56 9.61
C LEU A 96 0.13 -1.43 10.97
N GLN A 97 0.75 -0.73 11.92
CA GLN A 97 0.19 -0.56 13.26
C GLN A 97 -1.17 0.13 13.22
N TYR A 98 -1.29 1.22 12.44
CA TYR A 98 -2.55 1.95 12.32
C TYR A 98 -3.67 1.06 11.76
N LEU A 99 -3.39 0.27 10.73
CA LEU A 99 -4.36 -0.66 10.17
C LEU A 99 -4.74 -1.74 11.19
N GLN A 100 -3.78 -2.32 11.89
CA GLN A 100 -4.07 -3.33 12.93
C GLN A 100 -4.95 -2.80 14.06
N GLU A 101 -4.81 -1.52 14.42
CA GLU A 101 -5.57 -0.91 15.51
C GLU A 101 -6.94 -0.37 15.08
N GLN A 102 -7.03 0.19 13.87
CA GLN A 102 -8.21 0.94 13.43
C GLN A 102 -9.08 0.19 12.42
N TRP A 103 -8.53 -0.80 11.72
CA TRP A 103 -9.29 -1.60 10.76
C TRP A 103 -9.98 -2.77 11.45
N VAL A 104 -11.28 -2.62 11.70
CA VAL A 104 -12.15 -3.69 12.21
C VAL A 104 -13.14 -4.09 11.10
N PRO A 105 -13.07 -5.31 10.56
CA PRO A 105 -13.96 -5.74 9.50
C PRO A 105 -15.41 -5.84 10.01
N LEU A 106 -16.28 -4.93 9.56
CA LEU A 106 -17.73 -4.98 9.80
C LEU A 106 -18.45 -5.18 8.47
N ARG A 107 -19.41 -6.12 8.44
CA ARG A 107 -20.04 -6.56 7.19
C ARG A 107 -20.74 -5.44 6.44
N SER A 108 -20.55 -5.42 5.12
CA SER A 108 -21.33 -4.76 4.05
C SER A 108 -21.08 -3.29 3.70
N SER A 109 -20.19 -2.57 4.39
CA SER A 109 -19.70 -1.23 4.00
C SER A 109 -18.17 -1.13 3.93
N GLU A 110 -17.52 -2.24 3.57
CA GLU A 110 -16.10 -2.50 3.81
C GLU A 110 -15.15 -1.71 2.89
N ALA A 111 -15.51 -1.50 1.61
CA ALA A 111 -14.61 -0.91 0.62
C ALA A 111 -14.21 0.54 0.92
N SER A 112 -15.20 1.43 1.10
CA SER A 112 -14.94 2.85 1.35
C SER A 112 -14.29 3.09 2.71
N ALA A 113 -14.68 2.33 3.73
CA ALA A 113 -14.07 2.41 5.06
C ALA A 113 -12.61 1.91 5.04
N PHE A 114 -12.33 0.86 4.28
CA PHE A 114 -10.97 0.36 4.12
C PHE A 114 -10.06 1.37 3.41
N VAL A 115 -10.56 1.96 2.32
CA VAL A 115 -9.86 3.06 1.62
C VAL A 115 -9.59 4.22 2.56
N GLU A 116 -10.61 4.71 3.28
CA GLU A 116 -10.43 5.81 4.25
C GLU A 116 -9.41 5.47 5.34
N THR A 117 -9.40 4.21 5.81
CA THR A 117 -8.44 3.77 6.82
C THR A 117 -7.01 3.71 6.26
N LEU A 118 -6.82 3.26 5.01
CA LEU A 118 -5.54 3.28 4.31
C LEU A 118 -5.03 4.71 4.09
N GLU A 119 -5.90 5.62 3.68
CA GLU A 119 -5.56 7.05 3.49
C GLU A 119 -5.10 7.66 4.82
N ARG A 120 -5.86 7.46 5.90
CA ARG A 120 -5.48 7.94 7.23
C ARG A 120 -4.19 7.30 7.75
N ALA A 121 -3.99 6.00 7.55
CA ALA A 121 -2.75 5.32 7.93
C ALA A 121 -1.54 5.98 7.24
N THR A 122 -1.70 6.31 5.96
CA THR A 122 -0.65 6.94 5.16
C THR A 122 -0.39 8.38 5.62
N ASP A 123 -1.44 9.16 5.92
CA ASP A 123 -1.31 10.51 6.46
C ASP A 123 -0.61 10.54 7.82
N VAL A 124 -0.92 9.57 8.69
CA VAL A 124 -0.29 9.41 10.01
C VAL A 124 1.18 9.05 9.86
N ALA A 125 1.53 8.16 8.93
CA ALA A 125 2.92 7.83 8.62
C ALA A 125 3.70 9.05 8.11
N ASN A 126 3.17 9.76 7.12
CA ASN A 126 3.78 10.97 6.58
C ASN A 126 3.97 12.06 7.65
N SER A 127 2.94 12.28 8.48
CA SER A 127 3.00 13.26 9.58
C SER A 127 4.04 12.88 10.64
N THR A 128 4.16 11.59 10.94
CA THR A 128 5.16 11.06 11.89
C THR A 128 6.58 11.30 11.39
N ILE A 129 6.86 10.94 10.13
CA ILE A 129 8.17 11.15 9.49
C ILE A 129 8.50 12.64 9.43
N TYR A 130 7.55 13.47 8.99
CA TYR A 130 7.75 14.91 8.90
C TYR A 130 8.07 15.55 10.26
N ARG A 131 7.32 15.19 11.31
CA ARG A 131 7.56 15.69 12.67
C ARG A 131 8.93 15.24 13.18
N TYR A 132 9.27 13.98 12.97
CA TYR A 132 10.57 13.44 13.40
C TYR A 132 11.74 14.17 12.73
N ALA A 133 11.64 14.42 11.41
CA ALA A 133 12.65 15.19 10.66
C ALA A 133 12.72 16.67 11.10
N ALA A 134 11.60 17.26 11.52
CA ALA A 134 11.58 18.63 12.02
C ALA A 134 12.23 18.78 13.41
N GLU A 135 12.16 17.73 14.23
CA GLU A 135 12.75 17.66 15.57
C GLU A 135 14.27 17.34 15.54
N HIS A 136 14.76 16.77 14.45
CA HIS A 136 16.15 16.31 14.28
C HIS A 136 16.82 16.99 13.07
N PRO A 137 17.46 18.16 13.24
CA PRO A 137 18.07 18.91 12.14
C PRO A 137 19.11 18.15 11.31
N GLU A 138 19.74 17.13 11.89
CA GLU A 138 20.68 16.21 11.24
C GLU A 138 20.01 15.26 10.23
N LEU A 139 18.69 15.08 10.32
CA LEU A 139 17.87 14.28 9.41
C LEU A 139 17.17 15.16 8.36
N ARG A 140 17.71 16.35 8.09
CA ARG A 140 17.13 17.27 7.12
C ARG A 140 17.11 16.62 5.73
N GLY A 141 15.91 16.51 5.16
CA GLY A 141 15.70 15.84 3.87
C GLY A 141 15.25 14.39 3.98
N MET A 142 15.07 13.87 5.20
CA MET A 142 14.42 12.59 5.47
C MET A 142 13.03 12.54 4.83
N GLY A 143 12.78 11.45 4.10
CA GLY A 143 11.50 11.15 3.48
C GLY A 143 11.53 9.76 2.90
N THR A 144 10.39 9.26 2.44
CA THR A 144 10.30 7.97 1.76
C THR A 144 9.20 8.03 0.74
N THR A 145 9.33 7.24 -0.34
CA THR A 145 8.17 6.86 -1.13
C THR A 145 7.38 5.78 -0.38
N ALA A 146 6.11 5.59 -0.73
CA ALA A 146 5.31 4.49 -0.22
C ALA A 146 4.36 4.00 -1.31
N THR A 147 4.41 2.72 -1.63
CA THR A 147 3.39 2.02 -2.42
C THR A 147 2.72 1.00 -1.51
N ILE A 148 1.42 1.18 -1.29
CA ILE A 148 0.61 0.38 -0.39
C ILE A 148 -0.46 -0.32 -1.22
N ALA A 149 -0.60 -1.62 -1.05
CA ALA A 149 -1.66 -2.42 -1.65
C ALA A 149 -2.42 -3.18 -0.57
N GLY A 150 -3.74 -3.02 -0.52
CA GLY A 150 -4.63 -3.77 0.36
C GLY A 150 -5.54 -4.68 -0.44
N LEU A 151 -5.48 -5.99 -0.20
CA LEU A 151 -6.37 -6.98 -0.82
C LEU A 151 -7.48 -7.36 0.15
N LEU A 152 -8.70 -6.89 -0.11
CA LEU A 152 -9.87 -7.17 0.72
C LEU A 152 -10.92 -7.91 -0.11
N GLY A 153 -11.24 -9.13 0.31
CA GLY A 153 -12.05 -10.04 -0.50
C GLY A 153 -11.41 -10.25 -1.87
N ASP A 154 -12.12 -9.85 -2.93
CA ASP A 154 -11.68 -9.94 -4.33
C ASP A 154 -11.12 -8.63 -4.91
N THR A 155 -10.98 -7.59 -4.10
CA THR A 155 -10.63 -6.25 -4.56
C THR A 155 -9.28 -5.81 -4.00
N LEU A 156 -8.39 -5.39 -4.89
CA LEU A 156 -7.09 -4.80 -4.58
C LEU A 156 -7.21 -3.27 -4.61
N TYR A 157 -6.87 -2.64 -3.50
CA TYR A 157 -6.79 -1.18 -3.34
C TYR A 157 -5.32 -0.78 -3.34
N LEU A 158 -4.97 0.25 -4.10
CA LEU A 158 -3.62 0.79 -4.20
C LEU A 158 -3.63 2.22 -3.69
N ALA A 159 -2.72 2.56 -2.78
CA ALA A 159 -2.43 3.91 -2.34
C ALA A 159 -0.94 4.20 -2.54
N GLN A 160 -0.60 5.40 -3.01
CA GLN A 160 0.78 5.75 -3.30
C GLN A 160 1.14 7.18 -2.86
N VAL A 161 2.35 7.33 -2.31
CA VAL A 161 2.99 8.62 -1.97
C VAL A 161 4.39 8.66 -2.59
N GLY A 162 4.68 9.70 -3.38
CA GLY A 162 5.98 9.92 -4.04
C GLY A 162 5.94 9.73 -5.56
N ASP A 163 7.06 10.06 -6.22
CA ASP A 163 7.19 10.04 -7.68
C ASP A 163 7.68 8.67 -8.18
N SER A 164 6.75 7.80 -8.62
CA SER A 164 6.97 6.75 -9.65
C SER A 164 5.67 5.99 -9.97
N THR A 165 5.11 6.24 -11.14
CA THR A 165 3.83 5.74 -11.67
C THR A 165 3.62 4.22 -11.55
N SER A 166 2.50 3.76 -10.98
CA SER A 166 2.03 2.38 -11.17
C SER A 166 1.38 2.24 -12.55
N LEU A 167 2.08 1.59 -13.48
CA LEU A 167 1.46 1.04 -14.69
C LEU A 167 0.98 -0.39 -14.37
N PRO A 168 -0.31 -0.73 -14.58
CA PRO A 168 -0.69 -2.13 -14.71
C PRO A 168 0.12 -2.71 -15.89
N GLY A 169 0.74 -3.88 -15.69
CA GLY A 169 1.80 -4.43 -16.53
C GLY A 169 1.52 -4.51 -18.04
N PRO A 170 2.55 -4.77 -18.88
CA PRO A 170 2.42 -4.75 -20.32
C PRO A 170 1.33 -5.72 -20.81
N ARG A 171 0.35 -5.18 -21.53
CA ARG A 171 -0.63 -5.98 -22.29
C ARG A 171 0.13 -6.81 -23.32
N ARG A 172 -0.07 -8.13 -23.29
CA ARG A 172 0.45 -9.03 -24.32
C ARG A 172 -0.09 -8.59 -25.69
N PRO A 173 0.76 -8.41 -26.73
CA PRO A 173 0.26 -8.15 -28.08
C PRO A 173 -0.46 -9.40 -28.60
N GLY A 174 -1.76 -9.29 -28.92
CA GLY A 174 -2.48 -10.32 -29.67
C GLY A 174 -3.84 -10.79 -29.13
N ALA A 175 -4.39 -10.21 -28.07
CA ALA A 175 -5.78 -10.48 -27.69
C ALA A 175 -6.70 -9.52 -28.45
N THR A 176 -7.37 -10.05 -29.47
CA THR A 176 -8.32 -9.34 -30.35
C THR A 176 -9.47 -8.69 -29.58
N ASP A 177 -9.76 -7.47 -29.98
CA ASP A 177 -10.79 -6.58 -29.42
C ASP A 177 -12.19 -7.17 -29.51
N HIS A 178 -12.89 -7.24 -28.36
CA HIS A 178 -14.34 -7.06 -28.30
C HIS A 178 -14.71 -6.28 -27.03
N GLU A 179 -15.09 -5.03 -27.30
CA GLU A 179 -15.81 -4.00 -26.53
C GLU A 179 -16.29 -4.29 -25.09
N GLY A 180 -15.94 -3.37 -24.16
CA GLY A 180 -16.58 -3.15 -22.85
C GLY A 180 -15.86 -2.04 -22.06
N PRO A 181 -16.55 -1.08 -21.42
CA PRO A 181 -16.06 0.31 -21.29
C PRO A 181 -15.24 0.66 -20.03
N VAL A 182 -14.43 1.69 -20.27
CA VAL A 182 -13.81 2.72 -19.41
C VAL A 182 -14.43 2.91 -18.02
N ALA A 183 -13.59 3.00 -16.98
CA ALA A 183 -13.95 3.56 -15.68
C ALA A 183 -13.27 4.93 -15.51
N ASP A 184 -14.04 5.98 -15.73
CA ASP A 184 -13.76 7.34 -15.30
C ASP A 184 -13.89 7.42 -13.77
N ALA A 185 -12.89 7.97 -13.10
CA ALA A 185 -12.97 8.34 -11.68
C ALA A 185 -13.00 9.88 -11.59
N GLU A 186 -14.21 10.43 -11.64
CA GLU A 186 -14.50 11.84 -11.36
C GLU A 186 -14.83 11.98 -9.87
N ALA A 187 -13.94 12.62 -9.10
CA ALA A 187 -14.20 13.00 -7.71
C ALA A 187 -14.59 14.48 -7.65
N ASP A 188 -15.88 14.77 -7.88
CA ASP A 188 -16.51 16.04 -7.50
C ASP A 188 -17.21 15.87 -6.14
N ARG A 189 -16.93 16.78 -5.19
CA ARG A 189 -17.94 17.33 -4.28
C ARG A 189 -17.43 18.56 -3.51
N GLY A 190 -17.80 19.73 -4.04
CA GLY A 190 -18.67 20.67 -3.30
C GLY A 190 -18.04 21.60 -2.25
N ARG A 191 -17.66 22.80 -2.71
CA ARG A 191 -17.77 24.05 -1.93
C ARG A 191 -19.16 24.16 -1.28
N ARG A 192 -19.22 24.55 -0.01
CA ARG A 192 -20.36 25.28 0.55
C ARG A 192 -19.85 26.52 1.26
N ASP A 193 -19.92 27.63 0.55
CA ASP A 193 -20.02 28.96 1.13
C ASP A 193 -21.46 29.12 1.67
N GLN A 194 -21.59 29.36 2.98
CA GLN A 194 -22.59 30.23 3.63
C GLN A 194 -22.30 30.34 5.11
#